data_AF-A0A671V0G9-F1
#
_entry.id   AF-A0A671V0G9-F1
#
_cell.length_a   1.000
_cell.length_b   1.000
_cell.length_c   1.000
_cell.angle_alpha   90.00
_cell.angle_beta   90.00
_cell.angle_gamma   90.00
#
_symmetry.space_group_name_H-M   'P 1'
#
loop_
_entity.id
_entity.type
_entity.pdbx_description
1 polymer ?
#
loop_
_entity_poly.entity_id
_entity_poly.type
_entity_poly.pdbx_seq_one_letter_code
_entity_poly.pdbx_strand_id
1 'polypeptide(L)'
;FHVVRSSRLYILNLYFVCPLSLCFQLGCLEISAACLKMYFEGNPPANQFLCRAYLCQGQLKPLPATCTVEDFEEAVQYFLKAIEISKREPRYYFIVFNASVLYFQTTRPLLRPGQCLYLVPSLRQVIQSLEEVADQDHSWRAELMMHLIKCLVDSEKMEEATSFARTAEEFIKSHTPHLYPKLFTLMVNSISLILGGSRGVFFRLKH
;
A
#
# COMPACT_ATOMS: atom_id res chain seq x y z
N PHE A 1 -28.20 -28.67 -0.68
CA PHE A 1 -27.81 -27.38 -0.08
C PHE A 1 -26.37 -26.94 -0.40
N HIS A 2 -25.33 -27.79 -0.29
CA HIS A 2 -23.96 -27.43 -0.66
C HIS A 2 -23.74 -27.12 -2.15
N VAL A 3 -24.38 -27.89 -3.05
CA VAL A 3 -24.24 -27.71 -4.50
C VAL A 3 -24.83 -26.38 -4.98
N VAL A 4 -26.01 -26.00 -4.48
CA VAL A 4 -26.68 -24.72 -4.85
C VAL A 4 -25.90 -23.49 -4.36
N ARG A 5 -25.27 -23.57 -3.19
CA ARG A 5 -24.42 -22.49 -2.66
C ARG A 5 -23.14 -22.35 -3.49
N SER A 6 -22.55 -23.48 -3.90
CA SER A 6 -21.39 -23.52 -4.79
C SER A 6 -21.71 -22.96 -6.19
N SER A 7 -22.87 -23.29 -6.77
CA SER A 7 -23.30 -22.76 -8.07
C SER A 7 -23.54 -21.25 -8.04
N ARG A 8 -24.11 -20.69 -6.96
CA ARG A 8 -24.24 -19.22 -6.79
C ARG A 8 -22.89 -18.53 -6.64
N LEU A 9 -21.95 -19.13 -5.91
CA LEU A 9 -20.58 -18.65 -5.76
C LEU A 9 -19.81 -18.69 -7.09
N TYR A 10 -19.99 -19.73 -7.91
CA TYR A 10 -19.41 -19.81 -9.25
C TYR A 10 -19.98 -18.75 -10.20
N ILE A 11 -21.30 -18.52 -10.15
CA ILE A 11 -21.94 -17.45 -10.92
C ILE A 11 -21.43 -16.07 -10.45
N LEU A 12 -21.29 -15.80 -9.14
CA LEU A 12 -20.70 -14.55 -8.67
C LEU A 12 -19.20 -14.39 -9.04
N ASN A 13 -18.41 -15.46 -8.98
CA ASN A 13 -16.97 -15.40 -9.31
C ASN A 13 -16.73 -15.09 -10.80
N LEU A 14 -17.58 -15.62 -11.70
CA LEU A 14 -17.42 -15.46 -13.14
C LEU A 14 -18.20 -14.26 -13.71
N TYR A 15 -19.41 -13.98 -13.20
CA TYR A 15 -20.29 -12.90 -13.69
C TYR A 15 -20.15 -11.58 -12.93
N PHE A 16 -19.36 -11.49 -11.86
CA PHE A 16 -19.32 -10.29 -11.04
C PHE A 16 -17.92 -9.70 -10.92
N VAL A 17 -16.88 -10.49 -10.65
CA VAL A 17 -15.54 -9.92 -10.41
C VAL A 17 -14.92 -9.28 -11.67
N CYS A 18 -15.19 -9.84 -12.85
CA CYS A 18 -14.74 -9.24 -14.12
C CYS A 18 -15.52 -7.94 -14.46
N PRO A 19 -16.87 -7.94 -14.47
CA PRO A 19 -17.62 -6.71 -14.69
C PRO A 19 -17.59 -5.73 -13.52
N LEU A 20 -17.16 -6.10 -12.30
CA LEU A 20 -16.95 -5.17 -11.18
C LEU A 20 -15.70 -4.32 -11.40
N SER A 21 -14.61 -4.94 -11.89
CA SER A 21 -13.44 -4.19 -12.34
C SER A 21 -13.75 -3.26 -13.52
N LEU A 22 -14.67 -3.68 -14.39
CA LEU A 22 -15.16 -2.88 -15.53
C LEU A 22 -16.17 -1.80 -15.12
N CYS A 23 -17.13 -2.09 -14.24
CA CYS A 23 -18.12 -1.14 -13.72
C CYS A 23 -17.46 -0.07 -12.85
N PHE A 24 -16.39 -0.42 -12.14
CA PHE A 24 -15.53 0.54 -11.46
C PHE A 24 -14.84 1.46 -12.48
N GLN A 25 -14.29 0.91 -13.57
CA GLN A 25 -13.75 1.73 -14.68
C GLN A 25 -14.81 2.59 -15.39
N LEU A 26 -16.08 2.15 -15.40
CA LEU A 26 -17.22 2.86 -15.99
C LEU A 26 -17.93 3.83 -15.01
N GLY A 27 -17.46 3.95 -13.77
CA GLY A 27 -17.98 4.92 -12.79
C GLY A 27 -19.28 4.51 -12.07
N CYS A 28 -19.73 3.26 -12.19
CA CYS A 28 -20.94 2.77 -11.53
C CYS A 28 -20.65 2.28 -10.10
N LEU A 29 -20.27 3.20 -9.21
CA LEU A 29 -19.87 2.90 -7.83
C LEU A 29 -20.99 2.26 -6.98
N GLU A 30 -22.23 2.71 -7.15
CA GLU A 30 -23.39 2.22 -6.37
C GLU A 30 -23.70 0.75 -6.65
N ILE A 31 -23.73 0.38 -7.94
CA ILE A 31 -23.93 -1.01 -8.37
C ILE A 31 -22.78 -1.84 -7.82
N SER A 32 -21.54 -1.38 -7.98
CA SER A 32 -20.34 -2.08 -7.50
C SER A 32 -20.35 -2.32 -5.99
N ALA A 33 -20.84 -1.36 -5.19
CA ALA A 33 -20.98 -1.50 -3.75
C ALA A 33 -22.04 -2.54 -3.35
N ALA A 34 -23.23 -2.51 -3.98
CA ALA A 34 -24.28 -3.50 -3.75
C ALA A 34 -23.81 -4.91 -4.12
N CYS A 35 -23.07 -5.00 -5.23
CA CYS A 35 -22.46 -6.22 -5.72
C CYS A 35 -21.49 -6.83 -4.70
N LEU A 36 -20.53 -6.02 -4.21
CA LEU A 36 -19.55 -6.45 -3.23
C LEU A 36 -20.20 -6.87 -1.91
N LYS A 37 -21.21 -6.12 -1.46
CA LYS A 37 -21.97 -6.46 -0.25
C LYS A 37 -22.56 -7.88 -0.34
N MET A 38 -23.27 -8.18 -1.44
CA MET A 38 -23.85 -9.51 -1.65
C MET A 38 -22.78 -10.62 -1.73
N TYR A 39 -21.62 -10.32 -2.33
CA TYR A 39 -20.52 -11.27 -2.41
C TYR A 39 -19.96 -11.62 -1.02
N PHE A 40 -19.69 -10.61 -0.19
CA PHE A 40 -19.16 -10.82 1.17
C PHE A 40 -20.18 -11.52 2.09
N GLU A 41 -21.47 -11.20 2.00
CA GLU A 41 -22.55 -11.92 2.72
C GLU A 41 -22.59 -13.42 2.37
N GLY A 42 -22.10 -13.80 1.19
CA GLY A 42 -21.99 -15.17 0.73
C GLY A 42 -20.92 -16.00 1.46
N ASN A 43 -20.06 -15.39 2.29
CA ASN A 43 -18.87 -15.99 2.89
C ASN A 43 -17.99 -16.72 1.85
N PRO A 44 -17.37 -15.96 0.94
CA PRO A 44 -16.60 -16.52 -0.16
C PRO A 44 -15.34 -17.25 0.35
N PRO A 45 -14.89 -18.30 -0.34
CA PRO A 45 -13.65 -18.98 -0.01
C PRO A 45 -12.43 -18.08 -0.26
N ALA A 46 -11.36 -18.33 0.47
CA ALA A 46 -10.09 -17.59 0.35
C ALA A 46 -9.35 -17.95 -0.95
N ASN A 47 -9.72 -17.31 -2.05
CA ASN A 47 -9.13 -17.48 -3.37
C ASN A 47 -8.87 -16.12 -4.04
N GLN A 48 -8.35 -16.13 -5.28
CA GLN A 48 -8.09 -14.90 -6.05
C GLN A 48 -9.31 -13.97 -6.21
N PHE A 49 -10.53 -14.52 -6.23
CA PHE A 49 -11.75 -13.72 -6.40
C PHE A 49 -12.07 -12.94 -5.12
N LEU A 50 -11.85 -13.55 -3.94
CA LEU A 50 -11.93 -12.84 -2.68
C LEU A 50 -10.89 -11.71 -2.61
N CYS A 51 -9.65 -11.97 -3.03
CA CYS A 51 -8.63 -10.92 -3.08
C CYS A 51 -9.06 -9.76 -3.99
N ARG A 52 -9.54 -10.05 -5.21
CA ARG A 52 -10.03 -9.03 -6.14
C ARG A 52 -11.23 -8.24 -5.57
N ALA A 53 -12.14 -8.90 -4.88
CA ALA A 53 -13.25 -8.23 -4.21
C ALA A 53 -12.77 -7.24 -3.14
N TYR A 54 -11.77 -7.63 -2.34
CA TYR A 54 -11.14 -6.73 -1.39
C TYR A 54 -10.43 -5.55 -2.07
N LEU A 55 -9.72 -5.77 -3.18
CA LEU A 55 -9.11 -4.68 -3.94
C LEU A 55 -10.16 -3.67 -4.41
N CYS A 56 -11.26 -4.14 -5.00
CA CYS A 56 -12.35 -3.27 -5.42
C CYS A 56 -12.98 -2.51 -4.25
N GLN A 57 -13.21 -3.18 -3.11
CA GLN A 57 -13.78 -2.55 -1.91
C GLN A 57 -12.89 -1.42 -1.38
N GLY A 58 -11.57 -1.61 -1.34
CA GLY A 58 -10.62 -0.57 -0.93
C GLY A 58 -10.57 0.64 -1.87
N GLN A 59 -11.06 0.50 -3.11
CA GLN A 59 -11.13 1.58 -4.10
C GLN A 59 -12.50 2.28 -4.16
N LEU A 60 -13.56 1.67 -3.64
CA LEU A 60 -14.92 2.24 -3.70
C LEU A 60 -15.08 3.56 -2.92
N LYS A 61 -14.24 3.77 -1.90
CA LYS A 61 -14.13 5.03 -1.18
C LYS A 61 -12.89 5.77 -1.69
N PRO A 62 -12.96 6.59 -2.76
CA PRO A 62 -11.92 7.58 -2.98
C PRO A 62 -11.91 8.48 -1.75
N LEU A 63 -10.79 8.57 -1.03
CA LEU A 63 -10.68 9.41 0.17
C LEU A 63 -10.71 10.88 -0.25
N PRO A 64 -11.82 11.64 -0.08
CA PRO A 64 -11.79 13.08 -0.21
C PRO A 64 -10.78 13.70 0.76
N ALA A 65 -10.41 14.96 0.52
CA ALA A 65 -9.59 15.74 1.45
C ALA A 65 -10.22 15.90 2.86
N THR A 66 -11.49 15.50 3.02
CA THR A 66 -12.27 15.54 4.26
C THR A 66 -12.43 14.17 4.92
N CYS A 67 -11.82 13.10 4.40
CA CYS A 67 -11.92 11.78 5.03
C CYS A 67 -11.24 11.76 6.39
N THR A 68 -11.87 11.04 7.32
CA THR A 68 -11.29 10.83 8.65
C THR A 68 -10.20 9.77 8.59
N VAL A 69 -9.41 9.67 9.66
CA VAL A 69 -8.36 8.63 9.77
C VAL A 69 -9.00 7.24 9.77
N GLU A 70 -10.21 7.09 10.31
CA GLU A 70 -10.93 5.81 10.38
C GLU A 70 -11.37 5.30 9.01
N ASP A 71 -11.92 6.19 8.15
CA ASP A 71 -12.28 5.83 6.77
C ASP A 71 -11.05 5.34 5.98
N PHE A 72 -9.90 5.96 6.26
CA PHE A 72 -8.62 5.59 5.69
C PHE A 72 -8.14 4.21 6.16
N GLU A 73 -8.12 3.99 7.46
CA GLU A 73 -7.73 2.71 8.05
C GLU A 73 -8.62 1.57 7.53
N GLU A 74 -9.92 1.81 7.37
CA GLU A 74 -10.84 0.84 6.79
C GLU A 74 -10.45 0.49 5.34
N ALA A 75 -10.18 1.49 4.49
CA ALA A 75 -9.77 1.26 3.11
C ALA A 75 -8.46 0.47 3.03
N VAL A 76 -7.47 0.82 3.86
CA VAL A 76 -6.18 0.11 3.95
C VAL A 76 -6.35 -1.35 4.35
N GLN A 77 -7.23 -1.64 5.31
CA GLN A 77 -7.46 -3.01 5.77
C GLN A 77 -7.92 -3.93 4.64
N TYR A 78 -8.68 -3.45 3.65
CA TYR A 78 -9.06 -4.27 2.51
C TYR A 78 -7.86 -4.67 1.65
N PHE A 79 -6.94 -3.75 1.37
CA PHE A 79 -5.70 -4.08 0.64
C PHE A 79 -4.82 -5.07 1.41
N LEU A 80 -4.67 -4.89 2.72
CA LEU A 80 -3.89 -5.80 3.56
C LEU A 80 -4.52 -7.20 3.62
N LYS A 81 -5.86 -7.30 3.72
CA LYS A 81 -6.57 -8.60 3.63
C LYS A 81 -6.31 -9.29 2.30
N ALA A 82 -6.34 -8.56 1.18
CA ALA A 82 -6.04 -9.11 -0.14
C ALA A 82 -4.60 -9.64 -0.21
N ILE A 83 -3.63 -8.90 0.33
CA ILE A 83 -2.22 -9.31 0.40
C ILE A 83 -2.07 -10.59 1.22
N GLU A 84 -2.61 -10.64 2.44
CA GLU A 84 -2.46 -11.80 3.34
C GLU A 84 -3.07 -13.09 2.76
N ILE A 85 -4.16 -13.00 2.01
CA ILE A 85 -4.72 -14.18 1.31
C ILE A 85 -3.83 -14.58 0.13
N SER A 86 -3.32 -13.60 -0.62
CA SER A 86 -2.54 -13.83 -1.84
C SER A 86 -1.17 -14.44 -1.56
N LYS A 87 -0.57 -14.17 -0.39
CA LYS A 87 0.71 -14.77 0.02
C LYS A 87 0.66 -16.28 0.25
N ARG A 88 -0.54 -16.87 0.41
CA ARG A 88 -0.71 -18.29 0.76
C ARG A 88 -0.45 -19.23 -0.41
N GLU A 89 -0.62 -18.75 -1.64
CA GLU A 89 -0.43 -19.57 -2.84
C GLU A 89 0.42 -18.82 -3.87
N PRO A 90 1.52 -19.40 -4.38
CA PRO A 90 2.39 -18.77 -5.37
C PRO A 90 1.66 -18.25 -6.61
N ARG A 91 0.59 -18.94 -7.03
CA ARG A 91 -0.22 -18.55 -8.18
C ARG A 91 -0.95 -17.21 -8.00
N TYR A 92 -1.03 -16.69 -6.77
CA TYR A 92 -1.66 -15.41 -6.43
C TYR A 92 -0.64 -14.30 -6.13
N TYR A 93 0.66 -14.53 -6.23
CA TYR A 93 1.68 -13.52 -5.89
C TYR A 93 1.54 -12.22 -6.71
N PHE A 94 1.09 -12.31 -7.96
CA PHE A 94 0.78 -11.13 -8.78
C PHE A 94 -0.27 -10.19 -8.14
N ILE A 95 -1.14 -10.72 -7.27
CA ILE A 95 -2.13 -9.92 -6.54
C ILE A 95 -1.46 -9.10 -5.44
N VAL A 96 -0.34 -9.56 -4.85
CA VAL A 96 0.42 -8.78 -3.86
C VAL A 96 0.97 -7.51 -4.50
N PHE A 97 1.56 -7.63 -5.70
CA PHE A 97 1.97 -6.48 -6.49
C PHE A 97 0.78 -5.55 -6.79
N ASN A 98 -0.30 -6.07 -7.36
CA ASN A 98 -1.49 -5.27 -7.68
C ASN A 98 -2.07 -4.55 -6.45
N ALA A 99 -2.15 -5.25 -5.32
CA ALA A 99 -2.62 -4.69 -4.06
C ALA A 99 -1.72 -3.56 -3.56
N SER A 100 -0.39 -3.70 -3.69
CA SER A 100 0.56 -2.66 -3.28
C SER A 100 0.42 -1.38 -4.13
N VAL A 101 0.19 -1.53 -5.44
CA VAL A 101 -0.05 -0.39 -6.35
C VAL A 101 -1.35 0.32 -5.99
N LEU A 102 -2.44 -0.43 -5.81
CA LEU A 102 -3.74 0.15 -5.44
C LEU A 102 -3.70 0.79 -4.05
N TYR A 103 -3.07 0.14 -3.08
CA TYR A 103 -2.79 0.70 -1.76
C TYR A 103 -2.07 2.05 -1.90
N PHE A 104 -0.98 2.12 -2.66
CA PHE A 104 -0.21 3.36 -2.79
C PHE A 104 -1.02 4.46 -3.49
N GLN A 105 -1.81 4.12 -4.50
CA GLN A 105 -2.70 5.07 -5.18
C GLN A 105 -3.76 5.64 -4.23
N THR A 106 -4.42 4.79 -3.44
CA THR A 106 -5.44 5.20 -2.46
C THR A 106 -4.84 6.02 -1.33
N THR A 107 -3.66 5.66 -0.85
CA THR A 107 -2.98 6.31 0.29
C THR A 107 -2.21 7.57 -0.09
N ARG A 108 -2.01 7.83 -1.39
CA ARG A 108 -1.25 8.98 -1.92
C ARG A 108 -1.66 10.34 -1.33
N PRO A 109 -2.95 10.65 -1.09
CA PRO A 109 -3.36 11.91 -0.47
C PRO A 109 -2.75 12.15 0.92
N LEU A 110 -2.44 11.08 1.67
CA LEU A 110 -1.85 11.14 3.01
C LEU A 110 -0.33 11.20 3.01
N LEU A 111 0.34 11.13 1.85
CA LEU A 111 1.79 11.35 1.76
C LEU A 111 2.20 12.83 1.96
N ARG A 112 1.27 13.66 2.44
CA ARG A 112 1.53 15.06 2.80
C ARG A 112 2.24 15.11 4.17
N PRO A 113 3.11 16.10 4.39
CA PRO A 113 3.75 16.32 5.69
C PRO A 113 2.70 16.43 6.82
N GLY A 114 2.95 15.79 7.96
CA GLY A 114 2.08 15.72 9.12
C GLY A 114 0.97 14.65 9.06
N GLN A 115 0.72 14.04 7.90
CA GLN A 115 -0.31 12.98 7.74
C GLN A 115 0.30 11.61 7.41
N CYS A 116 1.53 11.59 6.92
CA CYS A 116 2.12 10.36 6.41
C CYS A 116 2.58 9.39 7.53
N LEU A 117 2.58 9.84 8.78
CA LEU A 117 2.81 9.02 9.98
C LEU A 117 1.82 7.85 10.11
N TYR A 118 0.55 8.06 9.72
CA TYR A 118 -0.49 7.02 9.76
C TYR A 118 -0.22 5.89 8.75
N LEU A 119 0.62 6.13 7.74
CA LEU A 119 0.99 5.15 6.71
C LEU A 119 2.13 4.23 7.13
N VAL A 120 2.91 4.59 8.16
CA VAL A 120 4.14 3.87 8.52
C VAL A 120 3.88 2.36 8.76
N PRO A 121 2.88 1.94 9.55
CA PRO A 121 2.66 0.52 9.84
C PRO A 121 2.24 -0.26 8.60
N SER A 122 1.26 0.24 7.85
CA SER A 122 0.68 -0.43 6.69
C SER A 122 1.66 -0.45 5.50
N LEU A 123 2.39 0.64 5.25
CA LEU A 123 3.40 0.69 4.20
C LEU A 123 4.56 -0.28 4.47
N ARG A 124 4.99 -0.41 5.74
CA ARG A 124 6.00 -1.40 6.13
C ARG A 124 5.52 -2.83 5.85
N GLN A 125 4.26 -3.16 6.19
CA GLN A 125 3.68 -4.47 5.89
C GLN A 125 3.59 -4.75 4.38
N VAL A 126 3.25 -3.75 3.57
CA VAL A 126 3.20 -3.88 2.11
C VAL A 126 4.60 -4.18 1.53
N ILE A 127 5.62 -3.43 1.95
CA ILE A 127 7.01 -3.65 1.51
C ILE A 127 7.50 -5.04 1.91
N GLN A 128 7.23 -5.46 3.14
CA GLN A 128 7.58 -6.79 3.63
C GLN A 128 6.85 -7.88 2.85
N SER A 129 5.59 -7.67 2.49
CA SER A 129 4.82 -8.66 1.73
C SER A 129 5.34 -8.83 0.30
N LEU A 130 5.85 -7.76 -0.34
CA LEU A 130 6.53 -7.85 -1.64
C LEU A 130 7.86 -8.62 -1.54
N GLU A 131 8.58 -8.46 -0.43
CA GLU A 131 9.79 -9.24 -0.15
C GLU A 131 9.49 -10.72 0.05
N GLU A 132 8.49 -11.04 0.88
CA GLU A 132 8.09 -12.42 1.21
C GLU A 132 7.73 -13.24 -0.04
N VAL A 133 7.15 -12.60 -1.06
CA VAL A 133 6.79 -13.26 -2.32
C VAL A 133 7.87 -13.17 -3.39
N ALA A 134 9.02 -12.59 -3.07
CA ALA A 134 10.12 -12.32 -4.01
C ALA A 134 9.62 -11.64 -5.31
N ASP A 135 8.84 -10.55 -5.14
CA ASP A 135 8.32 -9.80 -6.27
C ASP A 135 9.45 -9.28 -7.17
N GLN A 136 9.26 -9.41 -8.49
CA GLN A 136 10.30 -9.14 -9.47
C GLN A 136 10.47 -7.64 -9.78
N ASP A 137 9.50 -6.79 -9.43
CA ASP A 137 9.59 -5.35 -9.63
C ASP A 137 10.33 -4.68 -8.46
N HIS A 138 11.65 -4.85 -8.46
CA HIS A 138 12.52 -4.22 -7.48
C HIS A 138 12.47 -2.68 -7.54
N SER A 139 12.12 -2.09 -8.69
CA SER A 139 12.00 -0.63 -8.84
C SER A 139 10.81 -0.12 -8.05
N TRP A 140 9.67 -0.79 -8.18
CA TRP A 140 8.48 -0.49 -7.40
C TRP A 140 8.72 -0.63 -5.90
N ARG A 141 9.34 -1.74 -5.46
CA ARG A 141 9.69 -1.94 -4.04
C ARG A 141 10.62 -0.83 -3.53
N ALA A 142 11.64 -0.45 -4.30
CA ALA A 142 12.54 0.65 -3.95
C ALA A 142 11.80 2.00 -3.83
N GLU A 143 10.84 2.28 -4.71
CA GLU A 143 10.01 3.48 -4.60
C GLU A 143 9.22 3.52 -3.30
N LEU A 144 8.59 2.40 -2.92
CA LEU A 144 7.86 2.29 -1.65
C LEU A 144 8.79 2.46 -0.45
N MET A 145 10.00 1.89 -0.47
CA MET A 145 11.01 2.08 0.58
C MET A 145 11.39 3.56 0.75
N MET A 146 11.60 4.30 -0.34
CA MET A 146 11.87 5.74 -0.29
C MET A 146 10.69 6.53 0.31
N HIS A 147 9.45 6.12 0.06
CA HIS A 147 8.28 6.75 0.68
C HIS A 147 8.19 6.43 2.17
N LEU A 148 8.53 5.20 2.60
CA LEU A 148 8.56 4.86 4.01
C LEU A 148 9.62 5.67 4.77
N ILE A 149 10.80 5.90 4.19
CA ILE A 149 11.81 6.79 4.77
C ILE A 149 11.24 8.20 4.98
N LYS A 150 10.54 8.77 3.99
CA LYS A 150 9.87 10.06 4.12
C LYS A 150 8.88 10.05 5.29
N CYS A 151 8.05 9.01 5.38
CA CYS A 151 7.08 8.89 6.46
C CYS A 151 7.72 8.79 7.84
N LEU A 152 8.83 8.05 7.97
CA LEU A 152 9.55 7.92 9.24
C LEU A 152 10.21 9.23 9.67
N VAL A 153 10.77 9.99 8.73
CA VAL A 153 11.34 11.32 8.98
C VAL A 153 10.26 12.31 9.45
N ASP A 154 9.10 12.31 8.79
CA ASP A 154 7.95 13.16 9.16
C ASP A 154 7.35 12.77 10.51
N SER A 155 7.47 11.50 10.92
CA SER A 155 7.04 11.01 12.23
C SER A 155 8.04 11.26 13.37
N GLU A 156 9.11 12.03 13.12
CA GLU A 156 10.23 12.28 14.06
C GLU A 156 10.98 11.01 14.53
N LYS A 157 10.77 9.86 13.86
CA LYS A 157 11.38 8.57 14.19
C LYS A 157 12.74 8.41 13.50
N MET A 158 13.69 9.27 13.84
CA MET A 158 14.97 9.40 13.11
C MET A 158 15.86 8.16 13.17
N GLU A 159 15.90 7.46 14.30
CA GLU A 159 16.68 6.23 14.42
C GLU A 159 16.12 5.13 13.51
N GLU A 160 14.80 4.95 13.50
CA GLU A 160 14.12 4.04 12.58
C GLU A 160 14.34 4.44 11.11
N ALA A 161 14.22 5.73 10.80
CA ALA A 161 14.43 6.26 9.45
C ALA A 161 15.86 5.98 8.95
N THR A 162 16.86 6.23 9.80
CA THR A 162 18.28 6.01 9.45
C THR A 162 18.59 4.54 9.28
N SER A 163 18.11 3.70 10.20
CA SER A 163 18.28 2.25 10.10
C SER A 163 17.67 1.71 8.81
N PHE A 164 16.41 2.09 8.52
CA PHE A 164 15.71 1.65 7.32
C PHE A 164 16.32 2.21 6.03
N ALA A 165 16.86 3.43 6.06
CA ALA A 165 17.55 4.03 4.91
C ALA A 165 18.81 3.26 4.51
N ARG A 166 19.56 2.69 5.47
CA ARG A 166 20.71 1.82 5.17
C ARG A 166 20.26 0.54 4.46
N THR A 167 19.21 -0.10 4.95
CA THR A 167 18.62 -1.28 4.29
C THR A 167 18.12 -0.94 2.89
N ALA A 168 17.47 0.21 2.71
CA ALA A 168 17.03 0.68 1.40
C ALA A 168 18.20 0.99 0.46
N GLU A 169 19.29 1.58 0.98
CA GLU A 169 20.50 1.85 0.22
C GLU A 169 21.14 0.56 -0.31
N GLU A 170 21.31 -0.44 0.54
CA GLU A 170 21.85 -1.75 0.15
C GLU A 170 20.97 -2.42 -0.92
N PHE A 171 19.66 -2.41 -0.72
CA PHE A 171 18.69 -2.96 -1.69
C PHE A 171 18.74 -2.23 -3.04
N ILE A 172 18.74 -0.89 -3.03
CA ILE A 172 18.75 -0.08 -4.24
C ILE A 172 20.08 -0.23 -5.00
N LYS A 173 21.21 -0.25 -4.32
CA LYS A 173 22.51 -0.47 -4.98
C LYS A 173 22.61 -1.84 -5.65
N SER A 174 22.02 -2.87 -5.05
CA SER A 174 22.09 -4.24 -5.56
C SER A 174 21.09 -4.51 -6.69
N HIS A 175 19.87 -3.98 -6.61
CA HIS A 175 18.79 -4.35 -7.55
C HIS A 175 18.40 -3.23 -8.52
N THR A 176 18.51 -1.96 -8.12
CA THR A 176 18.00 -0.81 -8.89
C THR A 176 18.90 0.43 -8.78
N PRO A 177 20.19 0.34 -9.17
CA PRO A 177 21.19 1.37 -8.88
C PRO A 177 20.86 2.74 -9.50
N HIS A 178 20.04 2.77 -10.55
CA HIS A 178 19.57 4.00 -11.18
C HIS A 178 18.68 4.86 -10.25
N LEU A 179 18.09 4.29 -9.19
CA LEU A 179 17.32 5.04 -8.18
C LEU A 179 18.19 5.60 -7.05
N TYR A 180 19.46 5.22 -6.96
CA TYR A 180 20.37 5.69 -5.91
C TYR A 180 20.49 7.22 -5.82
N PRO A 181 20.61 7.98 -6.93
CA PRO A 181 20.63 9.45 -6.86
C PRO A 181 19.38 10.05 -6.22
N LYS A 182 18.21 9.43 -6.43
CA LYS A 182 16.92 9.84 -5.86
C LYS A 182 16.89 9.59 -4.35
N LEU A 183 17.41 8.44 -3.90
CA LEU A 183 17.59 8.14 -2.47
C LEU A 183 18.57 9.11 -1.80
N PHE A 184 19.72 9.38 -2.43
CA PHE A 184 20.71 10.30 -1.89
C PHE A 184 20.14 11.70 -1.69
N THR A 185 19.44 12.22 -2.70
CA THR A 185 18.74 13.51 -2.62
C THR A 185 17.74 13.54 -1.46
N LEU A 186 16.99 12.45 -1.26
CA LEU A 186 16.07 12.32 -0.14
C LEU A 186 16.81 12.42 1.20
N MET A 187 17.87 11.65 1.41
CA MET A 187 18.64 11.66 2.66
C MET A 187 19.23 13.03 2.98
N VAL A 188 19.79 13.72 1.99
CA VAL A 188 20.34 15.08 2.15
C VAL A 188 19.25 16.09 2.53
N ASN A 189 18.08 16.02 1.87
CA ASN A 189 16.95 16.90 2.19
C ASN A 189 16.37 16.63 3.57
N SER A 190 16.33 15.38 4.01
CA SER A 190 15.93 15.03 5.37
C SER A 190 16.92 15.62 6.40
N ILE A 191 18.22 15.59 6.14
CA ILE A 191 19.25 16.20 7.00
C ILE A 191 19.12 17.74 7.03
N SER A 192 18.85 18.38 5.90
CA SER A 192 18.69 19.84 5.84
C SER A 192 17.43 20.32 6.55
N LEU A 193 16.33 19.55 6.54
CA LEU A 193 15.14 19.81 7.35
C LEU A 193 15.45 19.75 8.86
N ILE A 194 16.31 18.82 9.29
CA ILE A 194 16.76 18.70 10.69
C ILE A 194 17.59 19.92 11.12
N LEU A 195 18.52 20.36 10.27
CA LEU A 195 19.39 21.50 10.55
C LEU A 195 18.65 22.84 10.40
N GLY A 196 17.65 22.91 9.50
CA GLY A 196 16.82 24.09 9.26
C GLY A 196 15.73 24.29 10.33
N GLY A 197 15.16 23.20 10.85
CA GLY A 197 14.27 23.22 12.03
C GLY A 197 14.99 23.51 13.35
N SER A 198 16.32 23.32 13.37
CA SER A 198 17.19 23.68 14.50
C SER A 198 17.84 25.06 14.36
N ARG A 199 17.24 26.02 13.64
CA ARG A 199 17.66 27.45 13.63
C ARG A 199 17.43 28.17 14.97
N GLY A 200 17.72 27.50 16.08
CA GLY A 200 17.84 28.05 17.42
C GLY A 200 19.04 27.53 18.21
N VAL A 201 19.67 26.42 17.82
CA VAL A 201 20.78 25.86 18.60
C VAL A 201 21.74 25.11 17.68
N PHE A 202 23.05 25.29 17.86
CA PHE A 202 24.15 24.58 17.19
C PHE A 202 24.61 25.07 15.81
N PHE A 203 25.19 26.27 15.78
CA PHE A 203 26.52 26.42 15.18
C PHE A 203 27.44 27.13 16.17
N ARG A 204 28.01 26.33 17.08
CA ARG A 204 29.23 26.67 17.81
C ARG A 204 30.11 25.43 17.85
N LEU A 205 30.74 25.13 16.73
CA LEU A 205 31.92 24.27 16.73
C LEU A 205 33.09 25.12 16.26
N LYS A 206 34.00 25.32 17.21
CA LYS A 206 35.33 25.89 17.05
C LYS A 206 36.07 25.14 15.94
N HIS A 207 36.66 25.86 15.02
CA HIS A 207 38.12 25.89 14.84
C HIS A 207 38.52 27.21 14.19
#